data_AF-A0A7W8G6J9-F1
#
_entry.id   AF-A0A7W8G6J9-F1
#
_cell.length_a   1.000
_cell.length_b   1.000
_cell.length_c   1.000
_cell.angle_alpha   90.00
_cell.angle_beta   90.00
_cell.angle_gamma   90.00
#
_symmetry.space_group_name_H-M   'P 1'
#
loop_
_entity.id
_entity.type
_entity.pdbx_description
1 polymer ?
#
loop_
_entity_poly.entity_id
_entity_poly.type
_entity_poly.pdbx_seq_one_letter_code
_entity_poly.pdbx_strand_id
1 'polypeptide(L)' 'MGRKKEAVGTSGGLIAGVIAGAKVGAGVGIAAGPLGAIAGTIPGAIAGGLIGALAGNKVGSEIDRHEEKK' A
#
# COMPACT_ATOMS: atom_id res chain seq x y z
N MET A 1 -8.50 8.23 -23.18
CA MET A 1 -7.32 7.54 -22.64
C MET A 1 -7.72 6.88 -21.33
N GLY A 2 -7.72 5.55 -21.25
CA GLY A 2 -8.15 4.86 -20.03
C GLY A 2 -7.02 4.89 -19.03
N ARG A 3 -7.25 5.45 -17.83
CA ARG A 3 -6.33 5.53 -16.67
C ARG A 3 -5.98 4.15 -16.10
N LYS A 4 -5.58 3.21 -16.95
CA LYS A 4 -5.33 1.80 -16.63
C LYS A 4 -4.08 1.66 -15.76
N LYS A 5 -3.08 2.51 -15.98
CA LYS A 5 -1.83 2.50 -15.20
C LYS A 5 -1.97 3.12 -13.81
N GLU A 6 -2.81 4.15 -13.66
CA GLU A 6 -3.21 4.64 -12.34
C GLU A 6 -3.99 3.59 -11.55
N ALA A 7 -4.93 2.88 -12.19
CA ALA A 7 -5.66 1.81 -11.53
C ALA A 7 -4.72 0.66 -11.11
N VAL A 8 -3.84 0.20 -12.00
CA VAL A 8 -2.85 -0.85 -11.69
C VAL A 8 -1.86 -0.38 -10.61
N GLY A 9 -1.38 0.86 -10.70
CA GLY A 9 -0.49 1.45 -9.70
C GLY A 9 -1.15 1.54 -8.33
N THR A 10 -2.40 1.98 -8.27
CA THR A 10 -3.19 2.05 -7.03
C THR A 10 -3.43 0.66 -6.45
N SER A 11 -3.87 -0.32 -7.25
CA SER A 11 -4.14 -1.68 -6.77
C SER A 11 -2.85 -2.38 -6.32
N GLY A 12 -1.78 -2.27 -7.09
CA GLY A 12 -0.48 -2.84 -6.73
C GLY A 12 0.12 -2.19 -5.50
N GLY A 13 0.04 -0.85 -5.42
CA GLY A 13 0.45 -0.07 -4.27
C GLY A 13 -0.35 -0.41 -3.01
N LEU A 14 -1.67 -0.55 -3.13
CA LEU A 14 -2.54 -0.93 -2.02
C LEU A 14 -2.16 -2.31 -1.49
N ILE A 15 -2.02 -3.33 -2.36
CA ILE A 15 -1.68 -4.69 -1.94
C ILE A 15 -0.30 -4.72 -1.28
N ALA A 16 0.71 -4.12 -1.92
CA ALA A 16 2.07 -4.04 -1.38
C ALA A 16 2.09 -3.30 -0.03
N GLY A 17 1.33 -2.21 0.05
CA GLY A 17 1.15 -1.41 1.26
C GLY A 17 0.49 -2.19 2.39
N VAL A 18 -0.59 -2.92 2.11
CA VAL A 18 -1.28 -3.77 3.09
C VAL A 18 -0.34 -4.84 3.64
N ILE A 19 0.42 -5.52 2.78
CA ILE A 19 1.36 -6.57 3.19
C ILE A 19 2.49 -5.98 4.02
N ALA A 20 3.13 -4.90 3.56
CA ALA A 20 4.21 -4.24 4.27
C ALA A 20 3.73 -3.69 5.63
N GLY A 21 2.58 -3.04 5.63
CA GLY A 21 1.92 -2.50 6.81
C GLY A 21 1.54 -3.57 7.83
N ALA A 22 0.96 -4.68 7.38
CA ALA A 22 0.65 -5.83 8.22
C ALA A 22 1.91 -6.40 8.88
N LYS A 23 3.01 -6.53 8.11
CA LYS A 23 4.28 -7.08 8.59
C LYS A 23 4.94 -6.19 9.64
N VAL A 24 4.93 -4.87 9.41
CA VAL A 24 5.43 -3.88 10.38
C VAL A 24 4.52 -3.83 11.61
N GLY A 25 3.20 -3.81 11.43
CA GLY A 25 2.23 -3.79 12.52
C GLY A 25 2.29 -5.02 13.41
N ALA A 26 2.45 -6.21 12.82
CA ALA A 26 2.69 -7.45 13.56
C ALA A 26 4.05 -7.43 14.28
N GLY A 27 5.08 -6.91 13.62
CA GLY A 27 6.43 -6.77 14.18
C GLY A 27 6.52 -5.79 15.36
N VAL A 28 5.74 -4.70 15.34
CA VAL A 28 5.61 -3.80 16.50
C VAL A 28 4.74 -4.43 17.57
N GLY A 29 3.63 -5.07 17.18
CA GLY A 29 2.69 -5.70 18.09
C GLY A 29 3.27 -6.87 18.89
N ILE A 30 4.27 -7.59 18.36
CA ILE A 30 4.94 -8.69 19.08
C ILE A 30 5.59 -8.21 20.39
N ALA A 31 5.95 -6.92 20.50
CA ALA A 31 6.49 -6.34 21.72
C ALA A 31 5.47 -6.35 22.88
N ALA A 32 4.17 -6.39 22.56
CA ALA A 32 3.08 -6.55 23.51
C ALA A 32 2.60 -8.02 23.61
N GLY A 33 3.34 -8.98 23.04
CA GLY A 33 3.01 -10.40 23.02
C GLY A 33 2.26 -10.88 21.75
N PRO A 34 1.91 -12.17 21.67
CA PRO A 34 1.29 -12.75 20.46
C PRO A 34 -0.05 -12.12 20.09
N LEU A 35 -0.87 -11.77 21.08
CA LEU A 35 -2.13 -11.05 20.85
C LEU A 35 -1.88 -9.62 20.34
N GLY A 36 -0.82 -8.98 20.84
CA GLY A 36 -0.39 -7.67 20.36
C GLY A 36 0.01 -7.70 18.88
N ALA A 37 0.66 -8.77 18.42
CA ALA A 37 1.01 -8.94 17.01
C ALA A 37 -0.25 -8.99 16.12
N ILE A 38 -1.25 -9.81 16.49
CA ILE A 38 -2.51 -9.91 15.73
C ILE A 38 -3.26 -8.57 15.75
N ALA A 39 -3.35 -7.93 16.93
CA ALA A 39 -4.00 -6.64 17.09
C ALA A 39 -3.29 -5.52 16.32
N GLY A 40 -1.96 -5.57 16.20
CA GLY A 40 -1.15 -4.62 15.44
C GLY A 40 -1.18 -4.85 13.93
N THR A 41 -1.51 -6.06 13.48
CA THR A 41 -1.53 -6.42 12.05
C THR A 41 -2.61 -5.65 11.30
N ILE A 42 -3.81 -5.51 11.88
CA ILE A 42 -4.94 -4.80 11.26
C ILE A 42 -4.67 -3.30 11.07
N PRO A 43 -4.33 -2.51 12.11
CA PRO A 43 -4.01 -1.10 11.94
C PRO A 43 -2.77 -0.89 11.08
N GLY A 44 -1.77 -1.77 11.18
CA GLY A 44 -0.60 -1.78 10.29
C GLY A 44 -0.99 -1.96 8.83
N ALA A 45 -1.83 -2.96 8.52
CA ALA A 45 -2.35 -3.23 7.18
C ALA A 45 -3.13 -2.05 6.60
N ILE A 46 -3.98 -1.41 7.42
CA ILE A 46 -4.77 -0.25 6.99
C ILE A 46 -3.85 0.93 6.68
N ALA A 47 -2.94 1.29 7.60
CA ALA A 47 -2.01 2.39 7.41
C ALA A 47 -1.11 2.15 6.20
N GLY A 48 -0.51 0.97 6.09
CA GLY A 48 0.34 0.59 4.97
C GLY A 48 -0.44 0.56 3.65
N GLY A 49 -1.65 0.01 3.65
CA GLY A 49 -2.51 -0.04 2.47
C GLY A 49 -2.88 1.33 1.92
N LEU A 50 -3.22 2.28 2.80
CA LEU A 50 -3.52 3.66 2.41
C LEU A 50 -2.28 4.36 1.84
N ILE A 51 -1.13 4.23 2.52
CA ILE A 51 0.13 4.84 2.05
C ILE A 51 0.54 4.24 0.71
N GLY A 52 0.48 2.92 0.58
CA GLY A 52 0.82 2.20 -0.64
C GLY A 52 -0.12 2.54 -1.80
N ALA A 53 -1.44 2.63 -1.55
CA ALA A 53 -2.41 3.03 -2.56
C ALA A 53 -2.15 4.44 -3.08
N LEU A 54 -1.88 5.40 -2.19
CA LEU A 54 -1.56 6.78 -2.55
C LEU A 54 -0.25 6.89 -3.33
N ALA A 55 0.80 6.20 -2.87
CA ALA A 55 2.09 6.15 -3.56
C ALA A 55 1.95 5.51 -4.96
N GLY A 56 1.24 4.38 -5.04
CA GLY A 56 0.99 3.66 -6.28
C GLY A 56 0.14 4.44 -7.28
N ASN A 57 -0.88 5.18 -6.80
CA ASN A 57 -1.68 6.07 -7.65
C ASN A 57 -0.82 7.18 -8.25
N LYS A 58 0.04 7.81 -7.44
CA LYS A 58 0.91 8.90 -7.89
C LYS A 58 1.92 8.42 -8.94
N VAL A 59 2.54 7.26 -8.72
CA VAL A 59 3.45 6.64 -9.69
C VAL A 59 2.71 6.25 -10.97
N GLY A 60 1.54 5.63 -10.87
CA GLY A 60 0.71 5.26 -12.01
C GLY A 60 0.30 6.46 -12.87
N SER A 61 -0.03 7.59 -12.22
CA SER A 61 -0.41 8.86 -12.87
C SER A 61 0.78 9.50 -13.59
N GLU A 62 1.96 9.47 -12.97
CA GLU A 62 3.19 9.97 -13.58
C GLU A 62 3.54 9.19 -14.86
N ILE A 63 3.38 7.87 -14.84
CA ILE A 63 3.64 7.00 -15.99
C ILE A 63 2.63 7.26 -17.12
N ASP A 64 1.35 7.42 -16.80
CA ASP A 64 0.30 7.73 -17.79
C ASP A 64 0.61 9.06 -18.51
N ARG A 65 1.02 10.09 -17.75
CA ARG A 65 1.43 11.40 -18.31
C ARG A 65 2.69 11.34 -19.16
N HIS A 66 3.63 10.45 -18.83
CA HIS A 66 4.85 10.26 -19.62
C HIS A 66 4.59 9.53 -20.94
N GLU A 67 3.58 8.67 -20.97
CA GLU A 67 3.18 7.92 -22.16
C GLU A 67 2.30 8.75 -23.10
N GLU A 68 1.52 9.70 -22.58
CA GLU A 68 0.75 10.66 -23.38
C GLU A 68 1.63 11.67 -24.14
N LYS A 69 2.85 11.92 -23.65
CA LYS A 69 3.82 12.82 -24.29
C LYS A 69 4.71 12.17 -25.36
N LYS A 70 4.54 10.88 -25.64
CA LYS A 70 5.40 10.10 -26.53
C LYS A 70 4.67 9.71 -27.80
#